data_AF-A0A1X0IRE8-F1
#
_entry.id   AF-A0A1X0IRE8-F1
#
_cell.length_a   1.000
_cell.length_b   1.000
_cell.length_c   1.000
_cell.angle_alpha   90.00
_cell.angle_beta   90.00
_cell.angle_gamma   90.00
#
_symmetry.space_group_name_H-M   'P 1'
#
loop_
_entity.id
_entity.type
_entity.pdbx_description
1 polymer ?
#
loop_
_entity_poly.entity_id
_entity_poly.type
_entity_poly.pdbx_seq_one_letter_code
_entity_poly.pdbx_strand_id
1 'polypeptide(L)' 'MATYTVAHPDLPADLKETTISTLSGHDVARSLAAVHVAGILWRRGDGTAVHAADLLPGITITEVA' A
#
# COMPACT_ATOMS: atom_id res chain seq x y z
N MET A 1 -7.11 -16.71 4.06
CA MET A 1 -6.59 -15.34 4.30
C MET A 1 -5.29 -15.26 3.55
N ALA A 2 -5.21 -14.39 2.55
CA ALA A 2 -4.01 -14.21 1.75
C ALA A 2 -3.23 -13.00 2.28
N THR A 3 -1.91 -13.08 2.24
CA THR A 3 -1.00 -11.99 2.62
C THR A 3 -0.31 -11.50 1.36
N TYR A 4 -0.22 -10.19 1.21
CA TYR A 4 0.40 -9.55 0.06
C TYR A 4 1.47 -8.59 0.53
N THR A 5 2.65 -8.67 -0.08
CA THR A 5 3.68 -7.64 0.06
C THR A 5 3.30 -6.47 -0.84
N VAL A 6 3.44 -5.25 -0.32
CA VAL A 6 3.12 -4.00 -1.00
C VAL A 6 4.42 -3.25 -1.26
N ALA A 7 4.61 -2.85 -2.51
CA ALA A 7 5.70 -1.97 -2.92
C ALA A 7 5.13 -0.71 -3.60
N HIS A 8 5.71 0.44 -3.27
CA HIS A 8 5.40 1.73 -3.89
C HIS A 8 6.69 2.55 -4.01
N PRO A 9 6.92 3.29 -5.11
CA PRO A 9 8.13 4.11 -5.28
C PRO A 9 8.27 5.22 -4.23
N ASP A 10 7.15 5.79 -3.78
CA ASP A 10 7.16 6.87 -2.77
C ASP A 10 7.27 6.34 -1.33
N LEU A 11 7.21 5.02 -1.10
CA LEU A 11 7.46 4.47 0.23
C LEU A 11 8.95 4.63 0.57
N PRO A 12 9.28 5.12 1.78
CA PRO A 12 10.66 5.18 2.24
C PRO A 12 11.26 3.77 2.30
N ALA A 13 12.57 3.66 2.11
CA ALA A 13 13.28 2.38 1.98
C ALA A 13 13.03 1.40 3.16
N ASP A 14 12.92 1.93 4.38
CA ASP A 14 12.57 1.18 5.60
C ASP A 14 11.15 0.57 5.61
N LEU A 15 10.26 1.04 4.74
CA LEU A 15 8.86 0.60 4.64
C LEU A 15 8.53 0.04 3.24
N LYS A 16 9.55 -0.20 2.41
CA LYS A 16 9.39 -0.63 1.01
C LYS A 16 8.75 -2.01 0.87
N GLU A 17 8.77 -2.79 1.95
CA GLU A 17 8.14 -4.10 2.06
C GLU A 17 7.18 -4.09 3.26
N THR A 18 6.01 -3.47 3.10
CA THR A 18 4.91 -3.61 4.05
C THR A 18 3.97 -4.72 3.59
N THR A 19 3.34 -5.42 4.53
CA THR A 19 2.42 -6.52 4.23
C THR A 19 1.00 -6.15 4.59
N ILE A 20 0.06 -6.52 3.73
CA ILE A 20 -1.38 -6.48 4.03
C ILE A 20 -1.96 -7.89 3.97
N SER A 21 -2.90 -8.19 4.84
CA SER A 21 -3.62 -9.45 4.79
C SER A 21 -5.11 -9.18 4.57
N THR A 22 -5.72 -9.94 3.68
CA THR A 22 -7.16 -9.82 3.40
C THR A 22 -7.79 -11.18 3.14
N LEU A 23 -9.08 -11.29 3.46
CA LEU A 23 -9.93 -12.43 3.10
C LEU A 23 -10.50 -12.29 1.68
N SER A 24 -10.36 -11.12 1.07
CA SER A 24 -10.82 -10.82 -0.29
C SER A 24 -9.74 -11.05 -1.35
N GLY A 25 -10.14 -10.99 -2.62
CA GLY A 25 -9.25 -11.16 -3.76
C GLY A 25 -8.30 -9.98 -4.02
N HIS A 26 -7.50 -10.13 -5.07
CA HIS A 26 -6.38 -9.26 -5.45
C HIS A 26 -6.77 -7.77 -5.61
N ASP A 27 -7.95 -7.46 -6.16
CA ASP A 27 -8.41 -6.06 -6.33
C ASP A 27 -8.66 -5.33 -4.99
N VAL A 28 -9.20 -6.06 -4.02
CA VAL A 28 -9.41 -5.52 -2.66
C VAL A 28 -8.07 -5.36 -1.95
N ALA A 29 -7.15 -6.30 -2.13
CA ALA A 29 -5.78 -6.16 -1.62
C ALA A 29 -5.11 -4.91 -2.19
N ARG A 30 -5.21 -4.66 -3.50
CA ARG A 30 -4.62 -3.48 -4.14
C ARG A 30 -5.22 -2.17 -3.60
N SER A 31 -6.53 -2.12 -3.41
CA SER A 31 -7.20 -0.95 -2.83
C SER A 31 -6.79 -0.71 -1.39
N LEU A 32 -6.67 -1.78 -0.59
CA LEU A 32 -6.22 -1.70 0.80
C LEU A 32 -4.76 -1.23 0.89
N ALA A 33 -3.90 -1.74 0.00
CA ALA A 33 -2.52 -1.30 -0.14
C ALA A 33 -2.44 0.21 -0.40
N ALA A 34 -3.32 0.74 -1.26
CA ALA A 34 -3.33 2.17 -1.58
C ALA A 34 -3.67 3.06 -0.39
N VAL A 35 -4.69 2.66 0.38
CA VAL A 35 -5.05 3.36 1.61
C VAL A 35 -3.93 3.25 2.65
N HIS A 36 -3.29 2.09 2.75
CA HIS A 36 -2.20 1.85 3.68
C HIS A 36 -0.97 2.74 3.35
N VAL A 37 -0.56 2.80 2.08
CA VAL A 37 0.52 3.68 1.62
C VAL A 37 0.17 5.15 1.81
N ALA A 38 -1.05 5.56 1.45
CA ALA A 38 -1.52 6.93 1.67
C ALA A 38 -1.43 7.34 3.15
N GLY A 39 -1.85 6.45 4.06
CA GLY A 39 -1.76 6.68 5.50
C GLY A 39 -0.32 6.81 6.01
N ILE A 40 0.61 6.01 5.46
CA ILE A 40 2.04 6.11 5.78
C ILE A 40 2.60 7.46 5.30
N LEU A 41 2.32 7.83 4.05
CA LEU A 41 2.80 9.07 3.45
C LEU A 41 2.24 10.30 4.18
N TRP A 42 0.95 10.29 4.52
CA TRP A 42 0.33 11.35 5.31
C TRP A 42 0.98 11.48 6.70
N ARG A 43 1.23 10.36 7.38
CA ARG A 43 1.81 10.35 8.74
C ARG A 43 3.27 10.80 8.76
N ARG A 44 4.06 10.43 7.74
CA ARG A 44 5.49 10.77 7.67
C ARG A 44 5.78 12.09 6.94
N GLY A 45 4.87 12.52 6.08
CA GLY A 45 4.98 13.78 5.35
C GLY A 45 4.70 14.98 6.25
N ASP A 46 4.39 16.10 5.63
CA ASP A 46 4.02 17.37 6.27
C ASP A 46 2.53 17.44 6.66
N GLY A 47 1.81 16.32 6.59
CA GLY A 47 0.37 16.26 6.83
C GLY A 47 -0.49 16.63 5.62
N THR A 48 0.09 16.85 4.44
CA THR A 48 -0.65 17.05 3.19
C THR A 48 -1.54 15.85 2.89
N ALA A 49 -2.78 16.11 2.47
CA ALA A 49 -3.71 15.06 2.10
C ALA A 49 -3.16 14.22 0.93
N VAL A 50 -3.00 12.92 1.16
CA VAL A 50 -2.58 11.95 0.13
C VAL A 50 -3.79 11.10 -0.23
N HIS A 51 -4.21 11.15 -1.49
CA HIS A 51 -5.33 10.34 -1.95
C HIS A 51 -4.85 8.96 -2.39
N ALA A 52 -5.46 7.91 -1.86
CA ALA A 52 -5.15 6.54 -2.25
C ALA A 52 -5.32 6.29 -3.76
N ALA A 53 -6.27 6.98 -4.40
CA ALA A 53 -6.51 6.86 -5.84
C ALA A 53 -5.30 7.26 -6.69
N ASP A 54 -4.53 8.27 -6.25
CA ASP A 54 -3.34 8.76 -6.95
C ASP A 54 -2.17 7.77 -6.86
N LEU A 55 -2.19 6.89 -5.87
CA LEU A 55 -1.15 5.89 -5.62
C LEU A 55 -1.43 4.57 -6.35
N LEU A 56 -2.68 4.27 -6.72
CA LEU A 56 -3.07 3.06 -7.44
C LEU A 56 -2.20 2.72 -8.65
N PRO A 57 -1.76 3.67 -9.50
CA PRO A 57 -0.88 3.38 -10.63
C PRO A 57 0.50 2.88 -10.22
N GLY A 58 1.04 3.36 -9.10
CA GLY A 58 2.38 3.04 -8.61
C GLY A 58 2.43 1.82 -7.68
N ILE A 59 1.28 1.32 -7.23
CA ILE A 59 1.21 0.19 -6.29
C ILE A 59 1.42 -1.12 -7.00
N THR A 60 2.39 -1.86 -6.47
CA THR A 60 2.62 -3.27 -6.80
C THR A 60 2.28 -4.11 -5.58
N ILE A 61 1.49 -5.16 -5.78
CA ILE A 61 1.22 -6.17 -4.76
C ILE A 61 1.67 -7.54 -5.25
N THR A 62 2.23 -8.33 -4.35
CA THR A 62 2.68 -9.70 -4.62
C THR A 62 2.16 -10.60 -3.51
N GLU A 63 1.42 -11.65 -3.86
CA GLU A 63 0.96 -12.62 -2.86
C GLU A 63 2.14 -13.40 -2.27
N VAL A 64 2.14 -13.55 -0.95
CA VAL A 64 3.12 -14.32 -0.18
C VAL A 64 2.52 -15.70 0.07
N ALA A 65 3.14 -16.73 -0.52
CA ALA A 65 2.73 -18.13 -0.41
C ALA A 65 3.11 -18.75 0.94
#